data_AF-A0AAD3CKT2-F1
#
_entry.id   AF-A0AAD3CKT2-F1
#
_cell.length_a   1.000
_cell.length_b   1.000
_cell.length_c   1.000
_cell.angle_alpha   90.00
_cell.angle_beta   90.00
_cell.angle_gamma   90.00
#
_symmetry.space_group_name_H-M   'P 1'
#
loop_
_entity.id
_entity.type
_entity.pdbx_description
1 polymer ?
#
loop_
_entity_poly.entity_id
_entity_poly.type
_entity_poly.pdbx_seq_one_letter_code
_entity_poly.pdbx_strand_id
1 'polypeptide(L)'
;MSRHICTNLRASLLQRKGKVDINNPEQYRHIPLAPKTSDPEALNFDKAVEIVLTGLRHARHGDLQTACLQIATAFLLDVRSVKFVFEMPPSVSADVELPCVDPALSRRLIEADRTGFGCAIIHIILGQYLGDLPGDGQKIVAHALKSIDCLIAVLEKEPWIEKTESGILGGYLTRAKLFELRASFQMTMGNMKRASKDLSSALKCDPSYTSAREARANLWASQDLKNSGDVHREFLRVVKERHPDSTGMVSSYAWLGITLFRDPNLGTLAEAKEYYKKSIQASIRQREIYGDENYHDLPSFSLLKSIFINMRKHPSDTFFIPEAGNEDKKHLCLACGKREQGDGSKLMKCGRCKSVSYCSRMCQMKDWKAHKSYCKIAATKPEEHENDVD
;
A
#
# COMPACT_ATOMS: atom_id res chain seq x y z
N MET A 1 -12.15 15.07 26.70
CA MET A 1 -11.93 13.77 26.00
C MET A 1 -10.56 13.16 26.38
N SER A 2 -10.25 12.90 27.67
CA SER A 2 -8.82 12.80 28.10
C SER A 2 -8.40 11.63 29.01
N ARG A 3 -9.23 10.62 29.30
CA ARG A 3 -8.75 9.42 30.04
C ARG A 3 -9.29 8.09 29.52
N HIS A 4 -10.52 8.06 29.01
CA HIS A 4 -11.12 6.84 28.41
C HIS A 4 -10.52 6.42 27.05
N ILE A 5 -9.86 7.35 26.36
CA ILE A 5 -9.20 7.06 25.07
C ILE A 5 -7.95 6.17 25.31
N CYS A 6 -7.16 6.41 26.36
CA CYS A 6 -5.92 5.65 26.61
C CYS A 6 -6.13 4.17 26.97
N THR A 7 -7.15 3.83 27.77
CA THR A 7 -7.30 2.47 28.31
C THR A 7 -7.87 1.48 27.31
N ASN A 8 -8.82 1.89 26.47
CA ASN A 8 -9.42 1.01 25.45
C ASN A 8 -8.54 0.86 24.19
N LEU A 9 -7.67 1.84 23.90
CA LEU A 9 -6.70 1.77 22.80
C LEU A 9 -5.61 0.71 23.02
N ARG A 10 -5.14 0.57 24.27
CA ARG A 10 -4.03 -0.34 24.63
C ARG A 10 -4.39 -1.80 24.34
N ALA A 11 -5.64 -2.20 24.60
CA ALA A 11 -6.14 -3.56 24.37
C ALA A 11 -6.33 -3.89 22.88
N SER A 12 -6.77 -2.93 22.07
CA SER A 12 -7.02 -3.13 20.64
C SER A 12 -5.73 -3.24 19.81
N LEU A 13 -4.62 -2.65 20.29
CA LEU A 13 -3.31 -2.68 19.62
C LEU A 13 -2.45 -3.88 19.99
N LEU A 14 -2.53 -4.38 21.23
CA LEU A 14 -1.90 -5.64 21.64
C LEU A 14 -2.38 -6.82 20.77
N GLN A 15 -3.58 -6.76 20.21
CA GLN A 15 -4.12 -7.77 19.29
C GLN A 15 -3.66 -7.62 17.83
N ARG A 16 -3.14 -6.46 17.38
CA ARG A 16 -2.81 -6.20 15.96
C ARG A 16 -1.33 -6.30 15.61
N LYS A 17 -0.39 -6.29 16.57
CA LYS A 17 1.05 -6.42 16.28
C LYS A 17 1.74 -7.35 17.28
N GLY A 18 1.67 -8.65 17.03
CA GLY A 18 2.53 -9.65 17.71
C GLY A 18 4.03 -9.54 17.36
N LYS A 19 4.53 -8.34 17.03
CA LYS A 19 5.93 -8.10 16.59
C LYS A 19 6.58 -6.83 17.13
N VAL A 20 5.84 -5.93 17.79
CA VAL A 20 6.45 -4.69 18.34
C VAL A 20 6.55 -4.85 19.84
N ASP A 21 7.75 -5.19 20.32
CA ASP A 21 8.05 -5.16 21.74
C ASP A 21 8.24 -3.70 22.15
N ILE A 22 7.19 -3.06 22.66
CA ILE A 22 7.21 -1.66 23.08
C ILE A 22 8.34 -1.31 24.07
N ASN A 23 8.97 -2.31 24.70
CA ASN A 23 10.08 -2.13 25.63
C ASN A 23 11.47 -2.19 24.96
N ASN A 24 11.56 -2.58 23.69
CA ASN A 24 12.80 -2.65 22.94
C ASN A 24 13.02 -1.38 22.11
N PRO A 25 13.93 -0.46 22.51
CA PRO A 25 14.19 0.76 21.77
C PRO A 25 14.97 0.55 20.47
N GLU A 26 15.72 -0.56 20.36
CA GLU A 26 16.54 -0.86 19.19
C GLU A 26 15.71 -1.03 17.92
N GLN A 27 14.46 -1.50 18.03
CA GLN A 27 13.55 -1.63 16.87
C GLN A 27 13.19 -0.25 16.24
N TYR A 28 13.35 0.83 17.00
CA TYR A 28 13.05 2.18 16.54
C TYR A 28 14.27 2.87 15.95
N ARG A 29 15.49 2.38 16.21
CA ARG A 29 16.69 2.96 15.60
C ARG A 29 16.63 2.87 14.09
N HIS A 30 17.26 3.84 13.46
CA HIS A 30 17.46 3.85 12.02
C HIS A 30 18.74 3.12 11.68
N ILE A 31 18.66 2.23 10.70
CA ILE A 31 19.80 1.55 10.11
C ILE A 31 19.98 2.15 8.72
N PRO A 32 21.09 2.87 8.45
CA PRO A 32 21.32 3.50 7.16
C PRO A 32 21.26 2.51 6.01
N LEU A 33 20.59 2.89 4.93
CA LEU A 33 20.45 2.11 3.71
C LEU A 33 21.53 2.45 2.67
N ALA A 34 22.15 3.62 2.76
CA ALA A 34 23.22 4.06 1.85
C ALA A 34 24.36 3.04 1.65
N PRO A 35 24.82 2.28 2.68
CA PRO A 35 25.82 1.24 2.47
C PRO A 35 25.31 0.02 1.68
N LYS A 36 24.00 -0.14 1.53
CA LYS A 36 23.35 -1.32 0.93
C LYS A 36 22.86 -1.08 -0.49
N THR A 37 22.56 0.18 -0.87
CA THR A 37 21.98 0.52 -2.17
C THR A 37 22.24 1.96 -2.57
N SER A 38 22.26 2.21 -3.88
CA SER A 38 22.31 3.54 -4.50
C SER A 38 20.92 4.07 -4.89
N ASP A 39 19.83 3.38 -4.52
CA ASP A 39 18.47 3.80 -4.81
C ASP A 39 18.18 5.19 -4.22
N PRO A 40 17.86 6.22 -5.04
CA PRO A 40 17.56 7.56 -4.54
C PRO A 40 16.42 7.59 -3.50
N GLU A 41 15.43 6.70 -3.60
CA GLU A 41 14.34 6.62 -2.60
C GLU A 41 14.84 6.09 -1.24
N ALA A 42 15.80 5.16 -1.24
CA ALA A 42 16.43 4.69 -0.02
C ALA A 42 17.33 5.77 0.61
N LEU A 43 18.07 6.52 -0.21
CA LEU A 43 18.90 7.64 0.27
C LEU A 43 18.04 8.81 0.79
N ASN A 44 16.90 9.07 0.16
CA ASN A 44 15.93 10.05 0.64
C ASN A 44 15.35 9.65 2.00
N PHE A 45 15.13 8.35 2.25
CA PHE A 45 14.71 7.86 3.56
C PHE A 45 15.75 8.12 4.64
N ASP A 46 17.03 7.79 4.39
CA ASP A 46 18.13 8.06 5.33
C ASP A 46 18.19 9.57 5.66
N LYS A 47 18.17 10.42 4.63
CA LYS A 47 18.16 11.89 4.77
C LYS A 47 16.93 12.37 5.55
N ALA A 48 15.75 11.84 5.25
CA ALA A 48 14.52 12.22 5.93
C ALA A 48 14.60 11.87 7.44
N VAL A 49 15.18 10.72 7.80
CA VAL A 49 15.39 10.37 9.20
C VAL A 49 16.31 11.39 9.89
N GLU A 50 17.41 11.80 9.28
CA GLU A 50 18.31 12.82 9.85
C GLU A 50 17.58 14.15 10.11
N ILE A 51 16.69 14.54 9.19
CA ILE A 51 15.83 15.73 9.32
C ILE A 51 14.85 15.56 10.51
N VAL A 52 14.21 14.39 10.67
CA VAL A 52 13.37 14.10 11.85
C VAL A 52 14.17 14.23 13.14
N LEU A 53 15.35 13.60 13.22
CA LEU A 53 16.19 13.64 14.43
C LEU A 53 16.60 15.08 14.77
N THR A 54 16.92 15.89 13.76
CA THR A 54 17.16 17.32 13.93
C THR A 54 15.94 18.05 14.48
N GLY A 55 14.75 17.82 13.91
CA GLY A 55 13.50 18.38 14.43
C GLY A 55 13.22 17.98 15.87
N LEU A 56 13.48 16.73 16.24
CA LEU A 56 13.32 16.24 17.61
C LEU A 56 14.31 16.90 18.58
N ARG A 57 15.55 17.18 18.16
CA ARG A 57 16.50 17.98 18.94
C ARG A 57 15.96 19.40 19.19
N HIS A 58 15.43 20.07 18.17
CA HIS A 58 14.80 21.39 18.35
C HIS A 58 13.65 21.33 19.36
N ALA A 59 12.78 20.32 19.27
CA ALA A 59 11.66 20.16 20.20
C ALA A 59 12.10 19.96 21.66
N ARG A 60 13.22 19.25 21.91
CA ARG A 60 13.80 19.09 23.25
C ARG A 60 14.31 20.40 23.83
N HIS A 61 14.85 21.28 22.97
CA HIS A 61 15.32 22.62 23.37
C HIS A 61 14.20 23.67 23.41
N GLY A 62 12.95 23.29 23.17
CA GLY A 62 11.78 24.18 23.22
C GLY A 62 11.47 24.93 21.93
N ASP A 63 12.29 24.78 20.88
CA ASP A 63 12.05 25.36 19.56
C ASP A 63 11.05 24.51 18.76
N LEU A 64 9.78 24.64 19.11
CA LEU A 64 8.69 23.83 18.55
C LEU A 64 8.34 24.22 17.12
N GLN A 65 8.54 25.49 16.71
CA GLN A 65 8.29 25.93 15.35
C GLN A 65 9.26 25.27 14.37
N THR A 66 10.56 25.34 14.63
CA THR A 66 11.56 24.68 13.79
C THR A 66 11.37 23.18 13.81
N ALA A 67 11.08 22.59 14.97
CA ALA A 67 10.78 21.17 15.07
C ALA A 67 9.60 20.75 14.18
N CYS A 68 8.52 21.52 14.17
CA CYS A 68 7.33 21.26 13.37
C CYS A 68 7.66 21.25 11.87
N LEU A 69 8.40 22.27 11.41
CA LEU A 69 8.82 22.37 10.01
C LEU A 69 9.78 21.25 9.60
N GLN A 70 10.74 20.88 10.44
CA GLN A 70 11.68 19.79 10.17
C GLN A 70 10.96 18.44 10.08
N ILE A 71 10.10 18.12 11.04
CA ILE A 71 9.33 16.85 11.04
C ILE A 71 8.39 16.78 9.83
N ALA A 72 7.73 17.89 9.48
CA ALA A 72 6.90 17.99 8.29
C ALA A 72 7.70 17.81 6.99
N THR A 73 8.87 18.45 6.90
CA THR A 73 9.80 18.34 5.76
C THR A 73 10.25 16.89 5.56
N ALA A 74 10.68 16.24 6.64
CA ALA A 74 11.11 14.85 6.61
C ALA A 74 10.01 13.91 6.11
N PHE A 75 8.79 14.09 6.64
CA PHE A 75 7.65 13.28 6.24
C PHE A 75 7.28 13.44 4.76
N LEU A 76 7.36 14.65 4.22
CA LEU A 76 7.10 14.90 2.80
C LEU A 76 8.18 14.31 1.90
N LEU A 77 9.45 14.37 2.34
CA LEU A 77 10.58 13.74 1.65
C LEU A 77 10.41 12.21 1.61
N ASP A 78 10.17 11.60 2.77
CA ASP A 78 9.87 10.18 2.87
C ASP A 78 8.95 9.88 4.07
N VAL A 79 7.76 9.35 3.79
CA VAL A 79 6.71 9.10 4.79
C VAL A 79 7.12 8.07 5.84
N ARG A 80 8.13 7.23 5.55
CA ARG A 80 8.64 6.20 6.47
C ARG A 80 9.52 6.78 7.58
N SER A 81 10.01 8.02 7.40
CA SER A 81 11.00 8.65 8.28
C SER A 81 10.48 8.94 9.68
N VAL A 82 9.18 9.23 9.83
CA VAL A 82 8.55 9.55 11.11
C VAL A 82 7.89 8.30 11.67
N LYS A 83 8.34 7.78 12.81
CA LYS A 83 7.70 6.65 13.51
C LYS A 83 6.73 7.20 14.57
N PHE A 84 5.45 6.83 14.52
CA PHE A 84 4.53 7.23 15.59
C PHE A 84 4.48 6.19 16.71
N VAL A 85 4.64 6.62 17.96
CA VAL A 85 4.56 5.76 19.16
C VAL A 85 3.54 6.32 20.15
N PHE A 86 2.75 5.46 20.79
CA PHE A 86 1.76 5.92 21.78
C PHE A 86 2.39 6.28 23.12
N GLU A 87 3.40 5.51 23.52
CA GLU A 87 4.20 5.70 24.72
C GLU A 87 5.66 5.54 24.29
N MET A 88 6.52 6.45 24.73
CA MET A 88 7.97 6.29 24.55
C MET A 88 8.46 5.07 25.34
N PRO A 89 9.39 4.26 24.79
CA PRO A 89 9.89 3.09 25.51
C PRO A 89 10.51 3.51 26.85
N PRO A 90 10.17 2.86 27.98
CA PRO A 90 10.56 3.30 29.32
C PRO A 90 12.07 3.15 29.59
N SER A 91 12.77 2.34 28.80
CA SER A 91 14.20 2.04 28.89
C SER A 91 15.11 3.02 28.11
N VAL A 92 14.52 4.03 27.46
CA VAL A 92 15.26 4.97 26.63
C VAL A 92 15.82 6.11 27.49
N SER A 93 17.14 6.21 27.58
CA SER A 93 17.79 7.44 28.08
C SER A 93 17.34 8.63 27.24
N ALA A 94 17.21 9.81 27.86
CA ALA A 94 16.88 11.07 27.18
C ALA A 94 17.81 11.39 26.00
N ASP A 95 19.02 10.82 26.01
CA ASP A 95 20.06 11.04 25.01
C ASP A 95 19.92 10.16 23.75
N VAL A 96 19.09 9.11 23.76
CA VAL A 96 18.91 8.27 22.58
C VAL A 96 18.00 8.98 21.58
N GLU A 97 18.52 9.17 20.38
CA GLU A 97 17.80 9.77 19.27
C GLU A 97 17.02 8.70 18.49
N LEU A 98 15.74 8.58 18.82
CA LEU A 98 14.79 7.78 18.05
C LEU A 98 13.95 8.72 17.17
N PRO A 99 13.67 8.37 15.91
CA PRO A 99 12.82 9.17 15.01
C PRO A 99 11.33 8.98 15.35
N CYS A 100 11.00 9.10 16.65
CA CYS A 100 9.70 8.81 17.20
C CYS A 100 8.95 10.09 17.55
N VAL A 101 7.68 10.15 17.17
CA VAL A 101 6.74 11.21 17.53
C VAL A 101 5.60 10.57 18.31
N ASP A 102 5.25 11.17 19.44
CA ASP A 102 4.14 10.72 20.29
C ASP A 102 2.96 11.71 20.28
N PRO A 103 1.80 11.37 20.86
CA PRO A 103 0.65 12.27 20.91
C PRO A 103 0.92 13.58 21.65
N ALA A 104 1.80 13.59 22.67
CA ALA A 104 2.09 14.77 23.47
C ALA A 104 2.93 15.78 22.68
N LEU A 105 3.98 15.32 22.02
CA LEU A 105 4.79 16.12 21.11
C LEU A 105 3.94 16.62 19.94
N SER A 106 3.14 15.76 19.32
CA SER A 106 2.26 16.15 18.21
C SER A 106 1.36 17.34 18.57
N ARG A 107 0.77 17.31 19.77
CA ARG A 107 -0.06 18.42 20.27
C ARG A 107 0.74 19.71 20.43
N ARG A 108 1.92 19.64 21.04
CA ARG A 108 2.81 20.79 21.23
C ARG A 108 3.23 21.40 19.89
N LEU A 109 3.53 20.58 18.89
CA LEU A 109 3.89 21.04 17.54
C LEU A 109 2.71 21.75 16.85
N ILE A 110 1.50 21.18 16.93
CA ILE A 110 0.28 21.80 16.39
C ILE A 110 -0.02 23.13 17.08
N GLU A 111 0.14 23.20 18.40
CA GLU A 111 -0.11 24.43 19.17
C GLU A 111 0.90 25.54 18.83
N ALA A 112 2.15 25.17 18.51
CA ALA A 112 3.21 26.09 18.16
C ALA A 112 3.09 26.69 16.75
N ASP A 113 2.39 26.01 15.82
CA ASP A 113 2.26 26.42 14.41
C ASP A 113 0.82 26.27 13.86
N ARG A 114 -0.19 26.75 14.60
CA ARG A 114 -1.63 26.46 14.31
C ARG A 114 -2.11 26.73 12.89
N THR A 115 -1.43 27.61 12.15
CA THR A 115 -1.82 28.07 10.82
C THR A 115 -0.77 27.83 9.74
N GLY A 116 0.41 27.32 10.10
CA GLY A 116 1.47 27.08 9.13
C GLY A 116 1.35 25.73 8.45
N PHE A 117 2.17 25.57 7.41
CA PHE A 117 2.22 24.32 6.64
C PHE A 117 2.65 23.13 7.49
N GLY A 118 3.52 23.35 8.49
CA GLY A 118 3.99 22.30 9.39
C GLY A 118 2.82 21.61 10.10
N CYS A 119 1.94 22.40 10.73
CA CYS A 119 0.76 21.85 11.41
C CYS A 119 -0.17 21.05 10.49
N ALA A 120 -0.39 21.52 9.26
CA ALA A 120 -1.20 20.78 8.29
C ALA A 120 -0.59 19.42 7.97
N ILE A 121 0.74 19.34 7.83
CA ILE A 121 1.44 18.06 7.66
C ILE A 121 1.39 17.20 8.92
N ILE A 122 1.49 17.76 10.13
CA ILE A 122 1.33 16.97 11.37
C ILE A 122 -0.05 16.30 11.42
N HIS A 123 -1.13 16.98 11.01
CA HIS A 123 -2.45 16.32 10.92
C HIS A 123 -2.47 15.16 9.92
N ILE A 124 -1.76 15.28 8.79
CA ILE A 124 -1.62 14.21 7.81
C ILE A 124 -0.87 13.01 8.41
N ILE A 125 0.24 13.26 9.12
CA ILE A 125 1.00 12.22 9.84
C ILE A 125 0.07 11.48 10.81
N LEU A 126 -0.66 12.23 11.65
CA LEU A 126 -1.61 11.63 12.60
C LEU A 126 -2.67 10.78 11.90
N GLY A 127 -3.19 11.25 10.75
CA GLY A 127 -4.13 10.48 9.94
C GLY A 127 -3.58 9.12 9.52
N GLN A 128 -2.33 9.05 9.06
CA GLN A 128 -1.72 7.80 8.61
C GLN A 128 -1.54 6.79 9.74
N TYR A 129 -1.18 7.26 10.93
CA TYR A 129 -0.88 6.39 12.07
C TYR A 129 -2.10 6.04 12.92
N LEU A 130 -3.06 6.95 13.01
CA LEU A 130 -4.19 6.86 13.93
C LEU A 130 -5.54 6.68 13.23
N GLY A 131 -5.57 6.70 11.90
CA GLY A 131 -6.81 6.64 11.12
C GLY A 131 -7.61 5.34 11.27
N ASP A 132 -6.93 4.23 11.54
CA ASP A 132 -7.55 2.91 11.73
C ASP A 132 -8.03 2.66 13.16
N LEU A 133 -7.88 3.63 14.07
CA LEU A 133 -8.31 3.49 15.44
C LEU A 133 -9.85 3.42 15.54
N PRO A 134 -10.41 2.46 16.28
CA PRO A 134 -11.85 2.41 16.54
C PRO A 134 -12.35 3.71 17.19
N GLY A 135 -13.48 4.22 16.71
CA GLY A 135 -14.15 5.41 17.25
C GLY A 135 -13.59 6.73 16.70
N ASP A 136 -12.38 7.11 17.09
CA ASP A 136 -11.83 8.44 16.77
C ASP A 136 -11.00 8.49 15.47
N GLY A 137 -10.57 7.34 14.93
CA GLY A 137 -9.71 7.30 13.74
C GLY A 137 -10.32 7.99 12.51
N GLN A 138 -11.62 7.82 12.27
CA GLN A 138 -12.33 8.50 11.18
C GLN A 138 -12.28 10.03 11.29
N LYS A 139 -12.35 10.58 12.52
CA LYS A 139 -12.25 12.04 12.74
C LYS A 139 -10.85 12.54 12.42
N ILE A 140 -9.82 11.76 12.76
CA ILE A 140 -8.42 12.11 12.48
C ILE A 140 -8.18 12.07 10.96
N VAL A 141 -8.69 11.06 10.25
CA VAL A 141 -8.64 11.01 8.77
C VAL A 141 -9.37 12.19 8.15
N ALA A 142 -10.57 12.53 8.64
CA ALA A 142 -11.31 13.69 8.13
C ALA A 142 -10.52 15.00 8.31
N HIS A 143 -9.81 15.15 9.43
CA HIS A 143 -8.97 16.34 9.65
C HIS A 143 -7.73 16.37 8.76
N ALA A 144 -7.10 15.21 8.52
CA ALA A 144 -6.00 15.06 7.57
C ALA A 144 -6.44 15.43 6.14
N LEU A 145 -7.59 14.92 5.68
CA LEU A 145 -8.15 15.24 4.37
C LEU A 145 -8.45 16.72 4.21
N LYS A 146 -9.08 17.34 5.23
CA LYS A 146 -9.31 18.79 5.24
C LYS A 146 -7.99 19.58 5.15
N SER A 147 -6.95 19.13 5.85
CA SER A 147 -5.62 19.75 5.79
C SER A 147 -5.03 19.64 4.38
N ILE A 148 -5.15 18.49 3.73
CA ILE A 148 -4.72 18.29 2.33
C ILE A 148 -5.49 19.21 1.38
N ASP A 149 -6.81 19.28 1.50
CA ASP A 149 -7.64 20.11 0.62
C ASP A 149 -7.30 21.60 0.76
N CYS A 150 -7.07 22.08 1.99
CA CYS A 150 -6.59 23.44 2.22
C CYS A 150 -5.22 23.68 1.58
N LEU A 151 -4.26 22.76 1.73
CA LEU A 151 -2.93 22.89 1.14
C LEU A 151 -2.99 22.91 -0.39
N ILE A 152 -3.77 22.03 -1.01
CA ILE A 152 -3.97 22.02 -2.47
C ILE A 152 -4.54 23.37 -2.92
N ALA A 153 -5.56 23.89 -2.24
CA ALA A 153 -6.15 25.18 -2.58
C ALA A 153 -5.16 26.36 -2.45
N VAL A 154 -4.22 26.28 -1.49
CA VAL A 154 -3.14 27.27 -1.36
C VAL A 154 -2.17 27.15 -2.53
N LEU A 155 -1.70 25.94 -2.87
CA LEU A 155 -0.75 25.74 -3.96
C LEU A 155 -1.34 26.07 -5.34
N GLU A 156 -2.65 25.92 -5.52
CA GLU A 156 -3.35 26.38 -6.74
C GLU A 156 -3.36 27.90 -6.88
N LYS A 157 -3.47 28.63 -5.76
CA LYS A 157 -3.40 30.10 -5.74
C LYS A 157 -1.97 30.63 -5.84
N GLU A 158 -1.03 29.93 -5.21
CA GLU A 158 0.37 30.32 -5.07
C GLU A 158 1.33 29.22 -5.58
N PRO A 159 1.40 28.96 -6.90
CA PRO A 159 2.18 27.85 -7.45
C PRO A 159 3.70 27.96 -7.23
N TRP A 160 4.21 29.16 -6.89
CA TRP A 160 5.62 29.38 -6.61
C TRP A 160 6.10 28.63 -5.35
N ILE A 161 5.19 28.25 -4.44
CA ILE A 161 5.50 27.48 -3.24
C ILE A 161 6.06 26.09 -3.59
N GLU A 162 5.57 25.48 -4.68
CA GLU A 162 6.00 24.15 -5.11
C GLU A 162 7.40 24.12 -5.73
N LYS A 163 7.97 25.28 -6.05
CA LYS A 163 9.30 25.37 -6.63
C LYS A 163 10.35 25.02 -5.60
N THR A 164 11.37 24.25 -5.98
CA THR A 164 12.44 23.81 -5.07
C THR A 164 13.15 24.99 -4.39
N GLU A 165 13.27 26.12 -5.09
CA GLU A 165 13.90 27.35 -4.59
C GLU A 165 13.08 28.05 -3.49
N SER A 166 11.80 27.71 -3.32
CA SER A 166 10.98 28.31 -2.26
C SER A 166 11.52 27.96 -0.86
N GLY A 167 12.20 26.82 -0.73
CA GLY A 167 12.67 26.27 0.54
C GLY A 167 11.55 25.88 1.51
N ILE A 168 10.27 26.11 1.15
CA ILE A 168 9.12 25.80 2.00
C ILE A 168 9.03 24.29 2.13
N LEU A 169 9.17 23.81 3.38
CA LEU A 169 9.27 22.40 3.70
C LEU A 169 10.28 21.66 2.80
N GLY A 170 11.44 22.28 2.57
CA GLY A 170 12.53 21.72 1.77
C GLY A 170 12.24 21.60 0.28
N GLY A 171 11.17 22.23 -0.23
CA GLY A 171 10.73 22.10 -1.61
C GLY A 171 9.96 20.80 -1.90
N TYR A 172 9.54 20.08 -0.86
CA TYR A 172 8.82 18.80 -0.99
C TYR A 172 7.29 18.94 -0.89
N LEU A 173 6.78 20.14 -0.59
CA LEU A 173 5.36 20.43 -0.57
C LEU A 173 4.84 20.67 -2.00
N THR A 174 4.39 19.60 -2.65
CA THR A 174 3.85 19.66 -4.02
C THR A 174 2.41 19.14 -4.07
N ARG A 175 1.64 19.62 -5.06
CA ARG A 175 0.30 19.08 -5.33
C ARG A 175 0.35 17.60 -5.68
N ALA A 176 1.37 17.17 -6.42
CA ALA A 176 1.57 15.76 -6.75
C ALA A 176 1.66 14.88 -5.48
N LYS A 177 2.48 15.31 -4.49
CA LYS A 177 2.61 14.61 -3.21
C LYS A 177 1.30 14.63 -2.41
N LEU A 178 0.61 15.76 -2.37
CA LEU A 178 -0.66 15.89 -1.64
C LEU A 178 -1.76 15.02 -2.23
N PHE A 179 -1.86 14.92 -3.56
CA PHE A 179 -2.80 14.01 -4.21
C PHE A 179 -2.47 12.54 -3.92
N GLU A 180 -1.19 12.15 -3.89
CA GLU A 180 -0.78 10.79 -3.48
C GLU A 180 -1.21 10.50 -2.03
N LEU A 181 -0.95 11.42 -1.10
CA LEU A 181 -1.35 11.29 0.30
C LEU A 181 -2.87 11.22 0.45
N ARG A 182 -3.62 12.03 -0.31
CA ARG A 182 -5.09 11.96 -0.32
C ARG A 182 -5.59 10.63 -0.86
N ALA A 183 -4.98 10.13 -1.92
CA ALA A 183 -5.32 8.83 -2.49
C ALA A 183 -5.10 7.69 -1.48
N SER A 184 -4.03 7.75 -0.68
CA SER A 184 -3.79 6.80 0.42
C SER A 184 -4.96 6.75 1.40
N PHE A 185 -5.44 7.90 1.89
CA PHE A 185 -6.62 7.95 2.74
C PHE A 185 -7.88 7.45 2.07
N GLN A 186 -8.09 7.80 0.80
CA GLN A 186 -9.25 7.31 0.04
C GLN A 186 -9.22 5.78 -0.09
N MET A 187 -8.06 5.17 -0.29
CA MET A 187 -7.93 3.70 -0.30
C MET A 187 -8.28 3.09 1.07
N THR A 188 -7.79 3.66 2.17
CA THR A 188 -8.12 3.21 3.54
C THR A 188 -9.62 3.30 3.82
N MET A 189 -10.30 4.32 3.29
CA MET A 189 -11.75 4.48 3.41
C MET A 189 -12.55 3.63 2.41
N GLY A 190 -11.91 2.81 1.57
CA GLY A 190 -12.58 1.99 0.55
C GLY A 190 -13.00 2.74 -0.73
N ASN A 191 -12.64 4.02 -0.87
CA ASN A 191 -13.02 4.88 -1.98
C ASN A 191 -12.07 4.74 -3.18
N MET A 192 -11.96 3.52 -3.74
CA MET A 192 -10.99 3.18 -4.79
C MET A 192 -11.07 4.07 -6.04
N LYS A 193 -12.28 4.42 -6.50
CA LYS A 193 -12.45 5.32 -7.66
C LYS A 193 -11.92 6.73 -7.39
N ARG A 194 -12.11 7.26 -6.16
CA ARG A 194 -11.60 8.59 -5.76
C ARG A 194 -10.08 8.55 -5.64
N ALA A 195 -9.52 7.52 -5.03
CA ALA A 195 -8.08 7.32 -4.98
C ALA A 195 -7.44 7.29 -6.39
N SER A 196 -8.05 6.57 -7.33
CA SER A 196 -7.58 6.51 -8.72
C SER A 196 -7.61 7.89 -9.41
N LYS A 197 -8.64 8.70 -9.14
CA LYS A 197 -8.75 10.07 -9.64
C LYS A 197 -7.66 10.96 -9.06
N ASP A 198 -7.41 10.87 -7.75
CA ASP A 198 -6.35 11.64 -7.09
C ASP A 198 -4.97 11.31 -7.65
N LEU A 199 -4.64 10.02 -7.82
CA LEU A 199 -3.36 9.62 -8.43
C LEU A 199 -3.24 10.08 -9.89
N SER A 200 -4.36 10.17 -10.61
CA SER A 200 -4.37 10.76 -11.95
C SER A 200 -4.15 12.27 -11.92
N SER A 201 -4.67 12.98 -10.92
CA SER A 201 -4.38 14.40 -10.69
C SER A 201 -2.91 14.63 -10.30
N ALA A 202 -2.32 13.73 -9.52
CA ALA A 202 -0.88 13.77 -9.19
C ALA A 202 -0.03 13.74 -10.47
N LEU A 203 -0.35 12.83 -11.40
CA LEU A 203 0.36 12.70 -12.68
C LEU A 203 0.07 13.80 -13.69
N LYS A 204 -1.01 14.58 -13.50
CA LYS A 204 -1.24 15.82 -14.26
C LYS A 204 -0.35 16.94 -13.76
N CYS A 205 -0.03 16.96 -12.46
CA CYS A 205 0.89 17.93 -11.88
C CYS A 205 2.34 17.59 -12.24
N ASP A 206 2.70 16.32 -12.10
CA ASP A 206 4.03 15.81 -12.44
C ASP A 206 3.91 14.47 -13.20
N PRO A 207 4.03 14.48 -14.54
CA PRO A 207 4.00 13.26 -15.36
C PRO A 207 5.14 12.28 -15.09
N SER A 208 6.22 12.72 -14.43
CA SER A 208 7.38 11.91 -14.04
C SER A 208 7.26 11.35 -12.61
N TYR A 209 6.13 11.58 -11.93
CA TYR A 209 5.95 11.12 -10.56
C TYR A 209 5.65 9.61 -10.46
N THR A 210 6.71 8.81 -10.55
CA THR A 210 6.65 7.36 -10.69
C THR A 210 5.95 6.66 -9.52
N SER A 211 6.05 7.20 -8.31
CA SER A 211 5.34 6.66 -7.13
C SER A 211 3.82 6.69 -7.31
N ALA A 212 3.25 7.83 -7.73
CA ALA A 212 1.83 7.93 -8.02
C ALA A 212 1.40 7.06 -9.21
N ARG A 213 2.27 6.91 -10.23
CA ARG A 213 2.05 6.01 -11.37
C ARG A 213 1.90 4.57 -10.91
N GLU A 214 2.84 4.10 -10.10
CA GLU A 214 2.82 2.75 -9.58
C GLU A 214 1.62 2.51 -8.67
N ALA A 215 1.32 3.42 -7.74
CA ALA A 215 0.16 3.29 -6.86
C ALA A 215 -1.14 3.17 -7.68
N ARG A 216 -1.27 3.95 -8.76
CA ARG A 216 -2.44 3.91 -9.64
C ARG A 216 -2.52 2.61 -10.42
N ALA A 217 -1.41 2.14 -10.96
CA ALA A 217 -1.34 0.88 -11.70
C ALA A 217 -1.71 -0.31 -10.79
N ASN A 218 -1.20 -0.34 -9.55
CA ASN A 218 -1.58 -1.35 -8.55
C ASN A 218 -3.09 -1.30 -8.24
N LEU A 219 -3.65 -0.10 -8.09
CA LEU A 219 -5.07 0.07 -7.84
C LEU A 219 -5.92 -0.39 -9.02
N TRP A 220 -5.54 -0.02 -10.26
CA TRP A 220 -6.19 -0.49 -11.48
C TRP A 220 -6.17 -2.01 -11.61
N ALA A 221 -5.02 -2.63 -11.35
CA ALA A 221 -4.85 -4.06 -11.48
C ALA A 221 -5.58 -4.88 -10.40
N SER A 222 -5.59 -4.38 -9.16
CA SER A 222 -6.20 -5.06 -8.01
C SER A 222 -7.72 -4.90 -7.93
N GLN A 223 -8.25 -3.79 -8.44
CA GLN A 223 -9.68 -3.47 -8.43
C GLN A 223 -10.34 -3.61 -9.81
N ASP A 224 -9.61 -4.16 -10.79
CA ASP A 224 -10.07 -4.37 -12.15
C ASP A 224 -10.66 -3.10 -12.81
N LEU A 225 -10.04 -1.94 -12.56
CA LEU A 225 -10.54 -0.64 -13.05
C LEU A 225 -10.08 -0.33 -14.48
N LYS A 226 -9.13 -1.12 -15.01
CA LYS A 226 -8.57 -0.98 -16.36
C LYS A 226 -8.18 -2.35 -16.92
N ASN A 227 -8.16 -2.46 -18.26
CA ASN A 227 -7.76 -3.68 -18.96
C ASN A 227 -6.26 -3.99 -18.75
N SER A 228 -5.90 -5.25 -19.02
CA SER A 228 -4.53 -5.76 -18.86
C SER A 228 -3.50 -4.95 -19.66
N GLY A 229 -3.85 -4.47 -20.86
CA GLY A 229 -2.93 -3.67 -21.69
C GLY A 229 -2.59 -2.31 -21.08
N ASP A 230 -3.58 -1.60 -20.54
CA ASP A 230 -3.37 -0.31 -19.86
C ASP A 230 -2.48 -0.48 -18.61
N VAL A 231 -2.79 -1.51 -17.80
CA VAL A 231 -2.01 -1.85 -16.60
C VAL A 231 -0.58 -2.24 -16.97
N HIS A 232 -0.41 -3.07 -18.00
CA HIS A 232 0.90 -3.54 -18.46
C HIS A 232 1.79 -2.38 -18.90
N ARG A 233 1.26 -1.43 -19.68
CA ARG A 233 2.01 -0.25 -20.12
C ARG A 233 2.48 0.64 -18.97
N GLU A 234 1.64 0.84 -17.95
CA GLU A 234 2.04 1.60 -16.76
C GLU A 234 3.20 0.91 -16.03
N PHE A 235 3.12 -0.41 -15.82
CA PHE A 235 4.20 -1.13 -15.15
C PHE A 235 5.48 -1.23 -15.97
N LEU A 236 5.41 -1.32 -17.31
CA LEU A 236 6.58 -1.23 -18.18
C LEU A 236 7.31 0.11 -18.00
N ARG A 237 6.53 1.19 -17.86
CA ARG A 237 7.08 2.52 -17.58
C ARG A 237 7.70 2.60 -16.19
N VAL A 238 7.02 2.08 -15.16
CA VAL A 238 7.53 2.04 -13.77
C VAL A 238 8.86 1.31 -13.68
N VAL A 239 9.00 0.11 -14.28
CA VAL A 239 10.27 -0.64 -14.22
C VAL A 239 11.40 0.00 -15.04
N LYS A 240 11.08 0.88 -15.98
CA LYS A 240 12.07 1.66 -16.73
C LYS A 240 12.55 2.88 -15.95
N GLU A 241 11.65 3.52 -15.19
CA GLU A 241 11.94 4.76 -14.46
C GLU A 241 12.56 4.51 -13.07
N ARG A 242 12.21 3.40 -12.39
CA ARG A 242 12.70 3.11 -11.03
C ARG A 242 14.06 2.43 -11.00
N HIS A 243 14.78 2.65 -9.90
CA HIS A 243 15.98 1.89 -9.58
C HIS A 243 15.65 0.40 -9.29
N PRO A 244 16.50 -0.57 -9.67
CA PRO A 244 16.24 -2.00 -9.46
C PRO A 244 16.04 -2.43 -7.99
N ASP A 245 16.64 -1.70 -7.04
CA ASP A 245 16.51 -1.95 -5.60
C ASP A 245 15.26 -1.28 -4.97
N SER A 246 14.48 -0.56 -5.77
CA SER A 246 13.29 0.13 -5.28
C SER A 246 12.22 -0.86 -4.81
N THR A 247 11.58 -0.53 -3.70
CA THR A 247 10.59 -1.40 -3.02
C THR A 247 9.40 -1.80 -3.89
N GLY A 248 9.08 -1.01 -4.92
CA GLY A 248 8.01 -1.28 -5.88
C GLY A 248 8.32 -2.38 -6.93
N MET A 249 9.60 -2.74 -7.11
CA MET A 249 10.01 -3.67 -8.18
C MET A 249 9.39 -5.06 -8.05
N VAL A 250 9.20 -5.55 -6.82
CA VAL A 250 8.55 -6.86 -6.59
C VAL A 250 7.14 -6.88 -7.17
N SER A 251 6.32 -5.86 -6.83
CA SER A 251 4.94 -5.76 -7.32
C SER A 251 4.89 -5.49 -8.82
N SER A 252 5.76 -4.60 -9.30
CA SER A 252 5.79 -4.19 -10.70
C SER A 252 6.11 -5.35 -11.64
N TYR A 253 7.15 -6.15 -11.32
CA TYR A 253 7.44 -7.37 -12.08
C TYR A 253 6.34 -8.42 -11.94
N ALA A 254 5.73 -8.54 -10.75
CA ALA A 254 4.64 -9.48 -10.56
C ALA A 254 3.44 -9.15 -11.48
N TRP A 255 3.03 -7.88 -11.55
CA TRP A 255 1.93 -7.46 -12.41
C TRP A 255 2.25 -7.56 -13.91
N LEU A 256 3.50 -7.34 -14.32
CA LEU A 256 3.92 -7.60 -15.71
C LEU A 256 3.76 -9.09 -16.08
N GLY A 257 4.17 -10.00 -15.18
CA GLY A 257 3.94 -11.43 -15.37
C GLY A 257 2.45 -11.81 -15.40
N ILE A 258 1.64 -11.23 -14.51
CA ILE A 258 0.19 -11.50 -14.44
C ILE A 258 -0.53 -10.99 -15.69
N THR A 259 -0.22 -9.79 -16.17
CA THR A 259 -0.88 -9.20 -17.34
C THR A 259 -0.59 -9.96 -18.61
N LEU A 260 0.65 -10.42 -18.81
CA LEU A 260 1.01 -11.32 -19.93
C LEU A 260 0.29 -12.67 -19.86
N PHE A 261 0.02 -13.17 -18.65
CA PHE A 261 -0.76 -14.39 -18.48
C PHE A 261 -2.26 -14.17 -18.77
N ARG A 262 -2.79 -13.00 -18.43
CA ARG A 262 -4.20 -12.63 -18.65
C ARG A 262 -4.51 -12.33 -20.11
N ASP A 263 -3.59 -11.69 -20.82
CA ASP A 263 -3.77 -11.27 -22.21
C ASP A 263 -2.58 -11.71 -23.09
N PRO A 264 -2.74 -12.79 -23.87
CA PRO A 264 -1.70 -13.30 -24.77
C PRO A 264 -1.28 -12.33 -25.88
N ASN A 265 -2.05 -11.28 -26.16
CA ASN A 265 -1.67 -10.27 -27.15
C ASN A 265 -0.58 -9.32 -26.64
N LEU A 266 -0.37 -9.27 -25.32
CA LEU A 266 0.67 -8.43 -24.71
C LEU A 266 2.06 -9.05 -24.77
N GLY A 267 2.13 -10.37 -24.96
CA GLY A 267 3.39 -11.10 -25.10
C GLY A 267 3.27 -12.57 -24.77
N THR A 268 4.43 -13.19 -24.57
CA THR A 268 4.58 -14.64 -24.51
C THR A 268 4.62 -15.17 -23.07
N LEU A 269 4.31 -16.46 -22.92
CA LEU A 269 4.51 -17.17 -21.66
C LEU A 269 5.99 -17.20 -21.23
N ALA A 270 6.93 -17.14 -22.17
CA ALA A 270 8.36 -17.07 -21.86
C ALA A 270 8.71 -15.75 -21.14
N GLU A 271 8.16 -14.63 -21.62
CA GLU A 271 8.31 -13.32 -20.98
C GLU A 271 7.63 -13.28 -19.61
N ALA A 272 6.44 -13.88 -19.47
CA ALA A 272 5.77 -13.98 -18.18
C ALA A 272 6.61 -14.77 -17.15
N LYS A 273 7.25 -15.87 -17.57
CA LYS A 273 8.18 -16.64 -16.73
C LYS A 273 9.39 -15.81 -16.34
N GLU A 274 9.89 -14.97 -17.23
CA GLU A 274 11.04 -14.10 -16.95
C GLU A 274 10.70 -13.03 -15.92
N TYR A 275 9.55 -12.36 -16.05
CA TYR A 275 9.07 -11.43 -15.03
C TYR A 275 8.83 -12.09 -13.67
N TYR A 276 8.38 -13.34 -13.65
CA TYR A 276 8.29 -14.08 -12.39
C TYR A 276 9.65 -14.29 -11.73
N LYS A 277 10.69 -14.66 -12.49
CA LYS A 277 12.05 -14.76 -11.94
C LYS A 277 12.54 -13.40 -11.41
N LYS A 278 12.33 -12.32 -12.17
CA LYS A 278 12.68 -10.96 -11.73
C LYS A 278 11.97 -10.55 -10.44
N SER A 279 10.68 -10.88 -10.31
CA SER A 279 9.92 -10.62 -9.08
C SER A 279 10.48 -11.39 -7.88
N ILE A 280 10.90 -12.66 -8.07
CA ILE A 280 11.59 -13.44 -7.02
C ILE A 280 12.93 -12.79 -6.64
N GLN A 281 13.74 -12.41 -7.62
CA GLN A 281 15.05 -11.77 -7.39
C GLN A 281 14.89 -10.44 -6.66
N ALA A 282 13.92 -9.61 -7.07
CA ALA A 282 13.59 -8.37 -6.39
C ALA A 282 13.15 -8.61 -4.94
N SER A 283 12.36 -9.67 -4.67
CA SER A 283 11.93 -10.04 -3.32
C SER A 283 13.10 -10.49 -2.43
N ILE A 284 14.08 -11.20 -2.98
CA ILE A 284 15.33 -11.53 -2.26
C ILE A 284 16.10 -10.25 -1.96
N ARG A 285 16.33 -9.41 -2.98
CA ARG A 285 17.09 -8.16 -2.85
C ARG A 285 16.47 -7.19 -1.85
N GLN A 286 15.14 -7.08 -1.84
CA GLN A 286 14.42 -6.27 -0.86
C GLN A 286 14.67 -6.75 0.58
N ARG A 287 14.72 -8.06 0.82
CA ARG A 287 15.01 -8.63 2.15
C ARG A 287 16.45 -8.37 2.59
N GLU A 288 17.41 -8.40 1.67
CA GLU A 288 18.81 -8.04 1.96
C GLU A 288 18.97 -6.59 2.41
N ILE A 289 18.28 -5.66 1.72
CA ILE A 289 18.39 -4.22 2.00
C ILE A 289 17.60 -3.86 3.25
N TYR A 290 16.32 -4.21 3.29
CA TYR A 290 15.36 -3.70 4.27
C TYR A 290 15.11 -4.66 5.45
N GLY A 291 15.58 -5.91 5.37
CA GLY A 291 15.37 -6.94 6.39
C GLY A 291 14.02 -7.66 6.27
N ASP A 292 13.96 -8.89 6.80
CA ASP A 292 12.77 -9.75 6.74
C ASP A 292 11.57 -9.18 7.52
N GLU A 293 11.81 -8.37 8.55
CA GLU A 293 10.77 -7.75 9.37
C GLU A 293 9.93 -6.74 8.57
N ASN A 294 10.54 -6.12 7.56
CA ASN A 294 9.93 -5.12 6.68
C ASN A 294 9.42 -5.73 5.36
N TYR A 295 9.52 -7.05 5.18
CA TYR A 295 8.97 -7.75 4.04
C TYR A 295 7.55 -8.25 4.32
N HIS A 296 6.62 -7.88 3.46
CA HIS A 296 5.26 -8.42 3.44
C HIS A 296 5.03 -9.16 2.14
N ASP A 297 4.43 -10.36 2.21
CA ASP A 297 4.08 -11.10 1.01
C ASP A 297 3.05 -10.28 0.22
N LEU A 298 3.50 -9.70 -0.89
CA LEU A 298 2.67 -8.82 -1.70
C LEU A 298 1.57 -9.65 -2.40
N PRO A 299 0.32 -9.17 -2.46
CA PRO A 299 -0.76 -9.89 -3.13
C PRO A 299 -0.45 -10.24 -4.58
N SER A 300 0.18 -9.33 -5.32
CA SER A 300 0.61 -9.52 -6.71
C SER A 300 1.65 -10.64 -6.83
N PHE A 301 2.67 -10.63 -5.97
CA PHE A 301 3.70 -11.69 -5.94
C PHE A 301 3.11 -13.06 -5.59
N SER A 302 2.25 -13.11 -4.57
CA SER A 302 1.55 -14.32 -4.15
C SER A 302 0.66 -14.88 -5.26
N LEU A 303 -0.06 -14.00 -5.96
CA LEU A 303 -0.90 -14.36 -7.11
C LEU A 303 -0.05 -14.95 -8.24
N LEU A 304 1.01 -14.26 -8.66
CA LEU A 304 1.88 -14.76 -9.73
C LEU A 304 2.53 -16.11 -9.38
N LYS A 305 3.00 -16.25 -8.14
CA LYS A 305 3.54 -17.52 -7.62
C LYS A 305 2.50 -18.64 -7.71
N SER A 306 1.25 -18.37 -7.33
CA SER A 306 0.17 -19.35 -7.41
C SER A 306 -0.13 -19.78 -8.86
N ILE A 307 -0.12 -18.83 -9.82
CA ILE A 307 -0.32 -19.09 -11.25
C ILE A 307 0.73 -20.10 -11.72
N PHE A 308 2.02 -19.82 -11.47
CA PHE A 308 3.11 -20.70 -11.91
C PHE A 308 3.14 -22.06 -11.21
N ILE A 309 2.74 -22.13 -9.93
CA ILE A 309 2.58 -23.42 -9.23
C ILE A 309 1.50 -24.27 -9.89
N ASN A 310 0.37 -23.67 -10.27
CA ASN A 310 -0.72 -24.39 -10.94
C ASN A 310 -0.31 -24.85 -12.33
N MET A 311 0.36 -24.00 -13.11
CA MET A 311 0.89 -24.36 -14.44
C MET A 311 1.83 -25.57 -14.40
N ARG A 312 2.70 -25.66 -13.40
CA ARG A 312 3.62 -26.82 -13.24
C ARG A 312 2.87 -28.12 -12.93
N LYS A 313 1.78 -28.03 -12.18
CA LYS A 313 0.95 -29.18 -11.80
C LYS A 313 0.04 -29.64 -12.96
N HIS A 314 -0.29 -28.73 -13.87
CA HIS A 314 -1.24 -28.95 -14.96
C HIS A 314 -0.74 -28.31 -16.28
N PRO A 315 0.29 -28.89 -16.94
CA PRO A 315 0.90 -28.31 -18.14
C PRO A 315 -0.04 -28.21 -19.35
N SER A 316 -1.05 -29.10 -19.40
CA SER A 316 -2.05 -29.17 -20.48
C SER A 316 -3.15 -28.12 -20.39
N ASP A 317 -3.28 -27.41 -19.25
CA ASP A 317 -4.37 -26.47 -18.97
C ASP A 317 -3.98 -25.02 -19.30
N THR A 318 -3.05 -24.84 -20.23
CA THR A 318 -2.33 -23.59 -20.53
C THR A 318 -3.16 -22.46 -21.15
N PHE A 319 -4.49 -22.59 -21.20
CA PHE A 319 -5.39 -21.64 -21.87
C PHE A 319 -6.66 -21.24 -21.10
N PHE A 320 -6.74 -21.41 -19.78
CA PHE A 320 -7.95 -21.01 -19.04
C PHE A 320 -7.85 -19.62 -18.39
N ILE A 321 -8.36 -18.63 -19.12
CA ILE A 321 -8.68 -17.25 -18.68
C ILE A 321 -10.17 -17.21 -18.31
N PRO A 322 -10.58 -16.67 -17.15
CA PRO A 322 -11.92 -16.13 -16.98
C PRO A 322 -11.86 -14.59 -17.10
N GLU A 323 -12.21 -14.06 -18.27
CA GLU A 323 -12.77 -12.72 -18.41
C GLU A 323 -14.30 -12.82 -18.47
N ALA A 324 -14.96 -11.85 -17.86
CA ALA A 324 -16.41 -11.75 -17.79
C ALA A 324 -17.01 -11.38 -19.16
N GLY A 325 -18.09 -12.07 -19.53
CA GLY A 325 -19.00 -11.64 -20.59
C GLY A 325 -19.03 -12.53 -21.84
N ASN A 326 -19.61 -13.74 -21.73
CA ASN A 326 -20.65 -14.18 -22.67
C ASN A 326 -21.38 -15.43 -22.12
N GLU A 327 -22.70 -15.37 -22.11
CA GLU A 327 -23.62 -16.41 -21.67
C GLU A 327 -23.65 -17.54 -22.70
N ASP A 328 -22.72 -18.50 -22.58
CA ASP A 328 -22.94 -19.91 -22.92
C ASP A 328 -21.58 -20.63 -22.91
N LYS A 329 -21.25 -21.27 -21.78
CA LYS A 329 -20.48 -22.54 -21.74
C LYS A 329 -20.40 -23.09 -20.32
N LYS A 330 -21.13 -24.20 -20.16
CA LYS A 330 -21.42 -24.95 -18.93
C LYS A 330 -20.16 -25.59 -18.32
N HIS A 331 -20.01 -25.34 -17.02
CA HIS A 331 -19.57 -26.26 -15.97
C HIS A 331 -18.34 -27.14 -16.27
N LEU A 332 -17.17 -26.69 -15.79
CA LEU A 332 -15.90 -27.43 -15.75
C LEU A 332 -15.46 -27.72 -14.30
N CYS A 333 -14.81 -28.87 -14.10
CA CYS A 333 -14.20 -29.23 -12.81
C CYS A 333 -12.90 -28.45 -12.60
N LEU A 334 -12.81 -27.67 -11.53
CA LEU A 334 -11.63 -26.86 -11.22
C LEU A 334 -10.36 -27.70 -10.98
N ALA A 335 -10.50 -28.92 -10.47
CA ALA A 335 -9.33 -29.74 -10.10
C ALA A 335 -8.79 -30.64 -11.22
N CYS A 336 -9.58 -30.89 -12.27
CA CYS A 336 -9.20 -31.83 -13.33
C CYS A 336 -9.66 -31.45 -14.74
N GLY A 337 -10.33 -30.31 -14.92
CA GLY A 337 -10.75 -29.79 -16.23
C GLY A 337 -11.89 -30.56 -16.90
N LYS A 338 -12.48 -31.58 -16.26
CA LYS A 338 -13.61 -32.33 -16.85
C LYS A 338 -14.84 -31.43 -17.04
N ARG A 339 -15.40 -31.45 -18.25
CA ARG A 339 -16.70 -30.84 -18.57
C ARG A 339 -17.83 -31.67 -17.99
N GLU A 340 -18.92 -31.00 -17.68
CA GLU A 340 -20.22 -31.64 -17.51
C GLU A 340 -20.56 -32.38 -18.81
N GLN A 341 -20.64 -33.71 -18.74
CA GLN A 341 -20.99 -34.52 -19.90
C GLN A 341 -22.52 -34.56 -20.03
N GLY A 342 -23.03 -34.66 -21.25
CA GLY A 342 -24.47 -34.79 -21.54
C GLY A 342 -25.09 -36.10 -21.06
N ASP A 343 -24.32 -36.96 -20.38
CA ASP A 343 -24.70 -38.27 -19.84
C ASP A 343 -25.37 -38.20 -18.45
N GLY A 344 -25.54 -37.00 -17.89
CA GLY A 344 -26.18 -36.78 -16.59
C GLY A 344 -25.22 -36.65 -15.40
N SER A 345 -23.90 -36.68 -15.61
CA SER A 345 -22.89 -36.44 -14.57
C SER A 345 -22.72 -34.94 -14.25
N LYS A 346 -23.69 -34.38 -13.51
CA LYS A 346 -23.68 -32.95 -13.12
C LYS A 346 -22.49 -32.59 -12.24
N LEU A 347 -21.86 -31.44 -12.48
CA LEU A 347 -20.79 -30.96 -11.61
C LEU A 347 -21.33 -30.42 -10.28
N MET A 348 -20.65 -30.77 -9.20
CA MET A 348 -20.99 -30.30 -7.85
C MET A 348 -20.33 -28.95 -7.59
N LYS A 349 -21.13 -27.92 -7.29
CA LYS A 349 -20.60 -26.62 -6.85
C LYS A 349 -20.00 -26.73 -5.45
N CYS A 350 -18.96 -25.93 -5.18
CA CYS A 350 -18.44 -25.80 -3.82
C CYS A 350 -19.55 -25.31 -2.88
N GLY A 351 -19.86 -26.05 -1.82
CA GLY A 351 -20.96 -25.71 -0.91
C GLY A 351 -20.81 -24.38 -0.17
N ARG A 352 -19.59 -23.83 -0.10
CA ARG A 352 -19.29 -22.58 0.62
C ARG A 352 -19.33 -21.34 -0.30
N CYS A 353 -18.46 -21.27 -1.30
CA CYS A 353 -18.40 -20.10 -2.18
C CYS A 353 -19.32 -20.19 -3.41
N LYS A 354 -19.78 -21.40 -3.77
CA LYS A 354 -20.60 -21.70 -4.98
C LYS A 354 -20.00 -21.22 -6.31
N SER A 355 -18.79 -20.66 -6.31
CA SER A 355 -18.14 -20.00 -7.44
C SER A 355 -17.29 -20.93 -8.30
N VAL A 356 -17.12 -22.18 -7.87
CA VAL A 356 -16.33 -23.21 -8.57
C VAL A 356 -17.09 -24.53 -8.55
N SER A 357 -16.83 -25.38 -9.54
CA SER A 357 -17.48 -26.68 -9.70
C SER A 357 -16.46 -27.81 -9.71
N TYR A 358 -16.87 -28.99 -9.25
CA TYR A 358 -16.04 -30.20 -9.19
C TYR A 358 -16.82 -31.41 -9.71
N CYS A 359 -16.15 -32.30 -10.44
CA CYS A 359 -16.78 -33.54 -10.92
C CYS A 359 -16.86 -34.61 -9.82
N SER A 360 -16.17 -34.44 -8.69
CA SER A 360 -16.21 -35.37 -7.56
C SER A 360 -15.72 -34.72 -6.27
N ARG A 361 -16.07 -35.33 -5.13
CA ARG A 361 -15.56 -34.93 -3.81
C ARG A 361 -14.04 -35.05 -3.71
N MET A 362 -13.43 -36.01 -4.41
CA MET A 362 -11.98 -36.15 -4.47
C MET A 362 -11.31 -34.94 -5.16
N CYS A 363 -11.91 -34.45 -6.24
CA CYS A 363 -11.45 -33.24 -6.92
C CYS A 363 -11.52 -32.02 -5.99
N GLN A 364 -12.61 -31.87 -5.24
CA GLN A 364 -12.75 -30.81 -4.25
C GLN A 364 -11.69 -30.91 -3.13
N MET A 365 -11.43 -32.10 -2.59
CA MET A 365 -10.43 -32.31 -1.53
C MET A 365 -9.00 -32.04 -2.02
N LYS A 366 -8.68 -32.45 -3.26
CA LYS A 366 -7.37 -32.20 -3.88
C LYS A 366 -7.10 -30.70 -4.04
N ASP A 367 -8.11 -29.95 -4.44
CA ASP A 367 -8.03 -28.50 -4.63
C ASP A 367 -8.15 -27.71 -3.32
N TRP A 368 -8.74 -28.28 -2.25
CA TRP A 368 -9.07 -27.57 -1.01
C TRP A 368 -7.93 -26.76 -0.41
N LYS A 369 -6.69 -27.27 -0.43
CA LYS A 369 -5.53 -26.56 0.13
C LYS A 369 -5.26 -25.23 -0.60
N ALA A 370 -5.44 -25.19 -1.91
CA ALA A 370 -5.30 -23.98 -2.73
C ALA A 370 -6.59 -23.15 -2.73
N HIS A 371 -7.74 -23.81 -2.86
CA HIS A 371 -9.05 -23.16 -2.90
C HIS A 371 -9.44 -22.48 -1.59
N LYS A 372 -9.02 -22.97 -0.42
CA LYS A 372 -9.50 -22.50 0.90
C LYS A 372 -9.38 -20.99 1.11
N SER A 373 -8.28 -20.38 0.66
CA SER A 373 -8.07 -18.93 0.77
C SER A 373 -9.08 -18.17 -0.10
N TYR A 374 -9.17 -18.54 -1.38
CA TYR A 374 -10.14 -17.99 -2.33
C TYR A 374 -11.59 -18.23 -1.91
N CYS A 375 -11.91 -19.44 -1.43
CA CYS A 375 -13.24 -19.85 -0.98
C CYS A 375 -13.77 -18.95 0.14
N LYS A 376 -12.88 -18.50 1.03
CA LYS A 376 -13.22 -17.61 2.14
C LYS A 376 -13.59 -16.21 1.65
N ILE A 377 -12.94 -15.75 0.58
CA ILE A 377 -13.16 -14.44 -0.04
C ILE A 377 -14.41 -14.47 -0.92
N ALA A 378 -14.59 -15.52 -1.72
CA ALA A 378 -15.72 -15.66 -2.63
C ALA A 378 -17.05 -16.00 -1.92
N ALA A 379 -17.04 -16.42 -0.66
CA ALA A 379 -18.25 -16.74 0.12
C ALA A 379 -18.94 -15.50 0.73
N THR A 380 -18.30 -14.33 0.72
CA THR A 380 -18.91 -13.07 1.15
C THR A 380 -19.52 -12.39 -0.09
N LYS A 381 -20.76 -12.74 -0.43
CA LYS A 381 -21.56 -11.87 -1.29
C LYS A 381 -22.00 -10.64 -0.49
N PRO A 382 -22.03 -9.43 -1.08
CA PRO A 382 -22.85 -8.35 -0.56
C PRO A 382 -24.32 -8.80 -0.61
N GLU A 383 -25.07 -8.59 0.46
CA GLU A 383 -26.53 -8.62 0.40
C GLU A 383 -26.98 -7.44 -0.47
N GLU A 384 -27.44 -7.74 -1.68
CA GLU A 384 -28.24 -6.85 -2.50
C GLU A 384 -29.61 -6.70 -1.82
N HIS A 385 -29.80 -5.63 -1.06
CA HIS A 385 -31.13 -5.13 -0.72
C HIS A 385 -31.57 -4.18 -1.85
N GLU A 386 -32.13 -4.77 -2.91
CA GLU A 386 -33.12 -4.11 -3.76
C GLU A 386 -34.52 -4.44 -3.22
N ASN A 387 -35.46 -3.52 -3.48
CA ASN A 387 -36.89 -3.46 -3.10
C ASN A 387 -37.14 -2.54 -1.88
N ASP A 388 -37.90 -1.45 -1.93
CA ASP A 388 -38.80 -0.93 -2.97
C ASP A 388 -38.91 0.60 -2.84
N VAL A 389 -39.09 1.24 -4.00
CA VAL A 389 -39.73 2.55 -4.14
C VAL A 389 -41.23 2.30 -4.06
N ASP A 390 -41.85 2.77 -2.99
CA ASP A 390 -43.11 3.55 -3.00
C ASP A 390 -43.23 4.34 -1.70
#